data_AF-A0AAD4EF08-F1
#
_entry.id   AF-A0AAD4EF08-F1
#
_cell.length_a   1.000
_cell.length_b   1.000
_cell.length_c   1.000
_cell.angle_alpha   90.00
_cell.angle_beta   90.00
_cell.angle_gamma   90.00
#
_symmetry.space_group_name_H-M   'P 1'
#
loop_
_entity.id
_entity.type
_entity.pdbx_description
1 polymer ?
#
loop_
_entity_poly.entity_id
_entity_poly.type
_entity_poly.pdbx_seq_one_letter_code
_entity_poly.pdbx_strand_id
1 'polypeptide(L)'
;MSGSDSNSLSDSELRNSLSSDSENEGFRVVAPPSEGATIEHYKKYVKYLQPQKGQLENHNACLNATNNVLQSQQPRHFHKGVRGHASISTPTSMTLAPTSMTSTAATDKSDLALDKVFMELGKKYALTVEMFMLDDSIFKSPCPDPPVNIRSLSRYAKTSAEKAALITELYGCIEHTLHPYMPTTHFINKFCSGMQRIRSLYIYTLWSVAGSILDMPSPNLLHRLIAL
;
A
#
# COMPACT_ATOMS: atom_id res chain seq x y z
N MET A 1 20.14 62.43 -24.92
CA MET A 1 20.62 62.28 -26.31
C MET A 1 20.46 60.80 -26.62
N SER A 2 19.36 60.39 -27.27
CA SER A 2 19.28 60.10 -28.72
C SER A 2 20.17 58.91 -29.08
N GLY A 3 19.75 57.81 -29.71
CA GLY A 3 18.53 57.29 -30.34
C GLY A 3 18.77 55.78 -30.61
N SER A 4 17.74 54.96 -30.85
CA SER A 4 17.35 54.45 -32.20
C SER A 4 18.47 53.71 -32.96
N ASP A 5 18.32 52.55 -33.61
CA ASP A 5 17.19 51.70 -33.98
C ASP A 5 17.74 50.45 -34.74
N SER A 6 17.11 49.28 -34.53
CA SER A 6 16.58 48.36 -35.57
C SER A 6 17.46 47.53 -36.56
N ASN A 7 17.02 46.27 -36.70
CA ASN A 7 16.93 45.41 -37.91
C ASN A 7 18.23 44.86 -38.54
N SER A 8 18.29 43.69 -39.21
CA SER A 8 17.29 42.72 -39.71
C SER A 8 17.98 41.39 -40.07
N LEU A 9 17.15 40.34 -40.19
CA LEU A 9 17.35 39.03 -40.81
C LEU A 9 18.07 39.04 -42.18
N SER A 10 18.82 37.97 -42.47
CA SER A 10 18.60 37.02 -43.59
C SER A 10 19.79 36.04 -43.67
N ASP A 11 19.62 34.74 -43.51
CA ASP A 11 19.11 33.74 -44.48
C ASP A 11 20.17 33.31 -45.50
N SER A 12 20.69 32.08 -45.36
CA SER A 12 21.05 31.21 -46.48
C SER A 12 21.47 29.84 -45.97
N GLU A 13 20.58 28.88 -46.22
CA GLU A 13 20.83 27.45 -46.38
C GLU A 13 22.13 27.17 -47.16
N LEU A 14 22.77 26.03 -46.88
CA LEU A 14 23.03 25.02 -47.91
C LEU A 14 23.70 23.76 -47.31
N ARG A 15 23.03 22.64 -47.59
CA ARG A 15 23.57 21.29 -47.90
C ARG A 15 23.73 20.28 -46.77
N ASN A 16 22.62 19.58 -46.59
CA ASN A 16 22.55 18.12 -46.47
C ASN A 16 23.64 17.38 -47.24
N SER A 17 24.26 16.41 -46.58
CA SER A 17 24.08 14.97 -46.86
C SER A 17 25.34 14.24 -46.46
N LEU A 18 25.25 13.35 -45.48
CA LEU A 18 25.87 12.03 -45.57
C LEU A 18 25.17 11.09 -44.58
N SER A 19 24.44 10.19 -45.21
CA SER A 19 23.66 9.10 -44.66
C SER A 19 24.48 8.17 -43.78
N SER A 20 23.88 7.72 -42.69
CA SER A 20 24.19 6.42 -42.10
C SER A 20 22.91 5.92 -41.44
N ASP A 21 22.17 5.16 -42.23
CA ASP A 21 21.11 4.28 -41.77
C ASP A 21 21.69 3.30 -40.75
N SER A 22 21.42 3.58 -39.48
CA SER A 22 21.47 2.59 -38.42
C SER A 22 20.26 2.86 -37.55
N GLU A 23 19.15 2.25 -37.94
CA GLU A 23 17.97 2.07 -37.10
C GLU A 23 18.36 1.21 -35.89
N ASN A 24 19.02 1.83 -34.93
CA ASN A 24 19.10 1.34 -33.58
C ASN A 24 18.55 2.45 -32.69
N GLU A 25 17.22 2.60 -32.71
CA GLU A 25 16.42 3.32 -31.72
C GLU A 25 16.59 2.60 -30.36
N GLY A 26 17.81 2.65 -29.85
CA GLY A 26 18.12 2.28 -28.48
C GLY A 26 17.31 3.20 -27.60
N PHE A 27 16.40 2.62 -26.83
CA PHE A 27 15.54 3.26 -25.84
C PHE A 27 16.29 4.34 -25.06
N ARG A 28 16.29 5.57 -25.57
CA ARG A 28 16.85 6.71 -24.84
C ARG A 28 15.93 6.95 -23.65
N VAL A 29 16.51 6.87 -22.46
CA VAL A 29 15.82 7.14 -21.20
C VAL A 29 15.15 8.51 -21.30
N VAL A 30 13.81 8.52 -21.30
CA VAL A 30 13.03 9.76 -21.29
C VAL A 30 12.83 10.17 -19.84
N ALA A 31 13.29 11.36 -19.47
CA ALA A 31 13.11 11.89 -18.12
C ALA A 31 11.60 12.10 -17.82
N PRO A 32 11.15 11.84 -16.58
CA PRO A 32 9.78 12.11 -16.17
C PRO A 32 9.40 13.57 -16.45
N PRO A 33 8.22 13.86 -17.01
CA PRO A 33 7.79 15.22 -17.27
C PRO A 33 7.59 16.00 -15.96
N SER A 34 8.10 17.24 -15.91
CA SER A 34 7.90 18.18 -14.79
C SER A 34 6.57 18.93 -14.93
N GLU A 35 6.14 19.59 -13.85
CA GLU A 35 4.98 20.48 -13.87
C GLU A 35 5.23 21.63 -14.89
N GLY A 36 4.34 21.74 -15.88
CA GLY A 36 4.50 22.67 -17.02
C GLY A 36 5.09 22.07 -18.31
N ALA A 37 5.37 20.76 -18.35
CA ALA A 37 5.85 20.09 -19.56
C ALA A 37 4.79 20.09 -20.69
N THR A 38 5.25 20.11 -21.94
CA THR A 38 4.37 20.13 -23.11
C THR A 38 3.67 18.78 -23.29
N ILE A 39 2.47 18.80 -23.89
CA ILE A 39 1.68 17.59 -24.19
C ILE A 39 2.48 16.56 -25.00
N GLU A 40 3.36 17.01 -25.89
CA GLU A 40 4.21 16.13 -26.70
C GLU A 40 5.27 15.40 -25.85
N HIS A 41 5.79 16.03 -24.79
CA HIS A 41 6.67 15.36 -23.83
C HIS A 41 5.93 14.24 -23.10
N TYR A 42 4.71 14.50 -22.64
CA TYR A 42 3.88 13.47 -22.01
C TYR A 42 3.60 12.29 -22.95
N LYS A 43 3.23 12.56 -24.22
CA LYS A 43 3.02 11.49 -25.22
C LYS A 43 4.27 10.64 -25.44
N LYS A 44 5.44 11.27 -25.51
CA LYS A 44 6.72 10.56 -25.67
C LYS A 44 7.06 9.72 -24.44
N TYR A 45 6.82 10.25 -23.24
CA TYR A 45 7.05 9.52 -21.99
C TYR A 45 6.11 8.32 -21.83
N VAL A 46 4.83 8.46 -22.20
CA VAL A 46 3.87 7.35 -22.20
C VAL A 46 4.28 6.26 -23.19
N LYS A 47 4.70 6.61 -24.40
CA LYS A 47 5.24 5.65 -25.38
C LYS A 47 6.48 4.92 -24.88
N TYR A 48 7.34 5.60 -24.12
CA TYR A 48 8.52 5.00 -23.50
C TYR A 48 8.17 3.99 -22.39
N LEU A 49 7.14 4.28 -21.57
CA LEU A 49 6.73 3.39 -20.48
C LEU A 49 5.98 2.13 -20.95
N GLN A 50 5.31 2.18 -22.10
CA GLN A 50 4.44 1.11 -22.55
C GLN A 50 5.17 -0.24 -22.80
N PRO A 51 6.36 -0.28 -23.44
CA PRO A 51 7.15 -1.50 -23.56
C PRO A 51 7.71 -2.00 -22.22
N GLN A 52 8.06 -1.09 -21.30
CA GLN A 52 8.56 -1.46 -19.97
C GLN A 52 7.49 -2.16 -19.14
N LYS A 53 6.25 -1.69 -19.23
CA LYS A 53 5.10 -2.36 -18.61
C LYS A 53 4.94 -3.80 -19.13
N GLY A 54 4.99 -4.00 -20.45
CA GLY A 54 4.89 -5.34 -21.05
C GLY A 54 6.03 -6.28 -20.63
N GLN A 55 7.26 -5.77 -20.53
CA GLN A 55 8.39 -6.56 -20.03
C GLN A 55 8.21 -6.95 -18.55
N LEU A 56 7.72 -6.03 -17.72
CA LEU A 56 7.47 -6.28 -16.31
C LEU A 56 6.36 -7.32 -16.10
N GLU A 57 5.29 -7.24 -16.90
CA GLU A 57 4.19 -8.22 -16.89
C GLU A 57 4.68 -9.61 -17.29
N ASN A 58 5.49 -9.71 -18.35
CA ASN A 58 6.09 -10.97 -18.77
C ASN A 58 7.04 -11.56 -17.71
N HIS A 59 7.83 -10.71 -17.05
CA HIS A 59 8.73 -11.13 -15.98
C HIS A 59 7.94 -11.64 -14.76
N ASN A 60 6.88 -10.94 -14.36
CA ASN A 60 5.99 -11.37 -13.28
C ASN A 60 5.26 -12.68 -13.61
N ALA A 61 4.82 -12.87 -14.86
CA ALA A 61 4.23 -14.12 -15.31
C ALA A 61 5.22 -15.29 -15.17
N CYS A 62 6.47 -15.07 -15.55
CA CYS A 62 7.54 -16.06 -15.40
C CYS A 62 7.80 -16.41 -13.91
N LEU A 63 7.96 -15.40 -13.05
CA LEU A 63 8.16 -15.61 -11.62
C LEU A 63 7.00 -16.35 -10.96
N ASN A 64 5.76 -16.03 -11.33
CA ASN A 64 4.58 -16.72 -10.82
C ASN A 64 4.54 -18.19 -11.25
N ALA A 65 4.89 -18.48 -12.51
CA ALA A 65 5.02 -19.86 -12.98
C ALA A 65 6.08 -20.63 -12.18
N THR A 66 7.25 -20.02 -11.94
CA THR A 66 8.31 -20.63 -11.12
C THR A 66 7.86 -20.86 -9.68
N ASN A 67 7.19 -19.89 -9.05
CA ASN A 67 6.67 -20.02 -7.69
C ASN A 67 5.65 -21.16 -7.57
N ASN A 68 4.75 -21.30 -8.56
CA ASN A 68 3.79 -22.40 -8.58
C ASN A 68 4.47 -23.78 -8.67
N VAL A 69 5.53 -23.89 -9.49
CA VAL A 69 6.32 -25.12 -9.57
C VAL A 69 7.00 -25.43 -8.25
N LEU A 70 7.65 -24.44 -7.62
CA LEU A 70 8.31 -24.62 -6.32
C LEU A 70 7.32 -25.01 -5.21
N GLN A 71 6.14 -24.41 -5.18
CA GLN A 71 5.08 -24.78 -4.23
C GLN A 71 4.56 -26.20 -4.48
N SER A 72 4.45 -26.63 -5.74
CA SER A 72 4.03 -27.99 -6.08
C SER A 72 5.08 -29.07 -5.72
N GLN A 73 6.35 -28.68 -5.63
CA GLN A 73 7.46 -29.55 -5.24
C GLN A 73 7.73 -29.56 -3.73
N GLN A 74 7.06 -28.71 -2.94
CA GLN A 74 7.17 -28.80 -1.49
C GLN A 74 6.58 -30.13 -1.01
N PRO A 75 7.33 -30.95 -0.24
CA PRO A 75 6.80 -32.18 0.30
C PRO A 75 5.61 -31.83 1.19
N ARG A 76 4.42 -32.35 0.85
CA ARG A 76 3.27 -32.29 1.72
C ARG A 76 3.64 -33.03 3.00
N HIS A 77 4.08 -32.30 4.02
CA HIS A 77 4.15 -32.82 5.37
C HIS A 77 2.72 -33.15 5.78
N PHE A 78 2.30 -34.39 5.51
CA PHE A 78 1.17 -35.01 6.16
C PHE A 78 1.40 -34.84 7.67
N HIS A 79 0.64 -33.93 8.28
CA HIS A 79 0.39 -34.01 9.70
C HIS A 79 -0.33 -35.33 9.92
N LYS A 80 0.47 -36.35 10.24
CA LYS A 80 0.02 -37.68 10.58
C LYS A 80 -0.77 -37.54 11.87
N GLY A 81 -2.09 -37.54 11.75
CA GLY A 81 -3.00 -37.65 12.88
C GLY A 81 -2.61 -38.86 13.70
N VAL A 82 -2.22 -38.63 14.95
CA VAL A 82 -2.03 -39.68 15.94
C VAL A 82 -3.43 -40.16 16.34
N ARG A 83 -3.98 -41.06 15.53
CA ARG A 83 -5.14 -41.88 15.88
C ARG A 83 -4.60 -43.14 16.57
N GLY A 84 -4.36 -43.04 17.87
CA GLY A 84 -4.08 -44.19 18.72
C GLY A 84 -5.38 -44.80 19.22
N HIS A 85 -5.85 -45.87 18.57
CA HIS A 85 -6.75 -46.84 19.19
C HIS A 85 -5.92 -48.07 19.54
N ALA A 86 -5.78 -48.34 20.84
CA ALA A 86 -5.67 -49.69 21.38
C ALA A 86 -6.07 -49.65 22.86
N SER A 87 -7.15 -50.37 23.17
CA SER A 87 -7.68 -50.64 24.50
C SER A 87 -6.67 -51.43 25.33
N ILE A 88 -6.66 -51.23 26.66
CA ILE A 88 -6.45 -52.26 27.70
C ILE A 88 -6.85 -51.68 29.07
N SER A 89 -7.85 -52.33 29.67
CA SER A 89 -8.10 -52.63 31.09
C SER A 89 -8.00 -51.55 32.19
N THR A 90 -9.14 -51.32 32.84
CA THR A 90 -9.36 -50.90 34.24
C THR A 90 -8.59 -51.79 35.25
N PRO A 91 -8.26 -51.31 36.48
CA PRO A 91 -9.26 -51.16 37.56
C PRO A 91 -9.10 -50.01 38.58
N THR A 92 -10.25 -49.59 39.10
CA THR A 92 -10.58 -49.25 40.51
C THR A 92 -9.98 -48.00 41.21
N SER A 93 -10.87 -47.00 41.32
CA SER A 93 -11.31 -46.26 42.52
C SER A 93 -10.31 -45.42 43.34
N MET A 94 -10.55 -44.09 43.40
CA MET A 94 -11.00 -43.38 44.62
C MET A 94 -11.11 -41.86 44.36
N THR A 95 -12.34 -41.35 44.52
CA THR A 95 -12.71 -40.26 45.45
C THR A 95 -12.17 -38.81 45.27
N LEU A 96 -13.13 -37.87 45.21
CA LEU A 96 -13.14 -36.43 45.54
C LEU A 96 -12.57 -35.39 44.54
N ALA A 97 -13.47 -34.71 43.82
CA ALA A 97 -13.87 -33.30 44.07
C ALA A 97 -14.50 -32.71 42.78
N PRO A 98 -15.69 -32.08 42.83
CA PRO A 98 -16.19 -31.31 41.70
C PRO A 98 -15.56 -29.92 41.74
N THR A 99 -14.46 -29.72 41.01
CA THR A 99 -13.96 -28.36 40.76
C THR A 99 -14.93 -27.69 39.79
N SER A 100 -15.60 -26.67 40.30
CA SER A 100 -16.58 -25.85 39.61
C SER A 100 -16.11 -25.42 38.23
N MET A 101 -16.89 -25.76 37.21
CA MET A 101 -16.82 -25.09 35.91
C MET A 101 -17.45 -23.70 36.05
N THR A 102 -16.62 -22.70 36.36
CA THR A 102 -17.01 -21.30 36.14
C THR A 102 -16.82 -21.01 34.66
N SER A 103 -17.89 -21.24 33.90
CA SER A 103 -18.04 -20.76 32.53
C SER A 103 -18.08 -19.23 32.54
N THR A 104 -16.96 -18.58 32.21
CA THR A 104 -16.91 -17.15 31.90
C THR A 104 -17.51 -16.91 30.51
N ALA A 105 -18.84 -16.88 30.44
CA ALA A 105 -19.62 -16.44 29.29
C ALA A 105 -19.94 -14.93 29.37
N ALA A 106 -18.95 -14.11 29.73
CA ALA A 106 -19.11 -12.65 29.88
C ALA A 106 -18.18 -11.83 28.98
N THR A 107 -17.27 -12.46 28.24
CA THR A 107 -16.19 -11.78 27.49
C THR A 107 -16.63 -11.26 26.10
N ASP A 108 -17.71 -11.79 25.52
CA ASP A 108 -18.04 -11.53 24.11
C ASP A 108 -18.56 -10.11 23.80
N LYS A 109 -19.16 -9.42 24.77
CA LYS A 109 -19.76 -8.09 24.51
C LYS A 109 -18.77 -6.93 24.65
N SER A 110 -17.80 -7.04 25.55
CA SER A 110 -16.77 -6.00 25.75
C SER A 110 -15.78 -5.96 24.59
N ASP A 111 -15.39 -7.13 24.08
CA ASP A 111 -14.42 -7.24 22.98
C ASP A 111 -15.01 -6.71 21.67
N LEU A 112 -16.30 -6.97 21.43
CA LEU A 112 -17.01 -6.42 20.27
C LEU A 112 -17.12 -4.88 20.32
N ALA A 113 -17.27 -4.31 21.52
CA ALA A 113 -17.33 -2.86 21.68
C ALA A 113 -15.96 -2.22 21.39
N LEU A 114 -14.88 -2.82 21.91
CA LEU A 114 -13.51 -2.36 21.71
C LEU A 114 -13.07 -2.50 20.24
N ASP A 115 -13.47 -3.60 19.58
CA ASP A 115 -13.28 -3.81 18.14
C ASP A 115 -13.82 -2.67 17.29
N LYS A 116 -15.04 -2.22 17.62
CA LYS A 116 -15.67 -1.09 16.92
C LYS A 116 -14.88 0.19 17.15
N VAL A 117 -14.42 0.44 18.36
CA VAL A 117 -13.61 1.62 18.69
C VAL A 117 -12.31 1.64 17.86
N PHE A 118 -11.55 0.54 17.83
CA PHE A 118 -10.31 0.46 17.06
C PHE A 118 -10.55 0.65 15.56
N MET A 119 -11.62 0.05 15.05
CA MET A 119 -12.00 0.21 13.65
C MET A 119 -12.40 1.66 13.33
N GLU A 120 -13.21 2.32 14.15
CA GLU A 120 -13.60 3.73 13.94
C GLU A 120 -12.40 4.68 14.04
N LEU A 121 -11.43 4.41 14.92
CA LEU A 121 -10.18 5.17 14.98
C LEU A 121 -9.39 5.05 13.68
N GLY A 122 -9.25 3.83 13.15
CA GLY A 122 -8.60 3.60 11.86
C GLY A 122 -9.29 4.34 10.71
N LYS A 123 -10.63 4.34 10.70
CA LYS A 123 -11.42 5.10 9.72
C LYS A 123 -11.19 6.60 9.83
N LYS A 124 -11.20 7.15 11.05
CA LYS A 124 -10.95 8.57 11.29
C LYS A 124 -9.55 8.97 10.84
N TYR A 125 -8.55 8.17 11.21
CA TYR A 125 -7.16 8.39 10.82
C TYR A 125 -6.98 8.40 9.29
N ALA A 126 -7.66 7.50 8.58
CA ALA A 126 -7.61 7.43 7.12
C ALA A 126 -8.09 8.70 6.39
N LEU A 127 -8.94 9.50 7.04
CA LEU A 127 -9.48 10.73 6.50
C LEU A 127 -8.61 11.95 6.82
N THR A 128 -7.88 11.90 7.94
CA THR A 128 -7.13 13.04 8.47
C THR A 128 -5.67 13.04 8.05
N VAL A 129 -5.09 11.88 7.78
CA VAL A 129 -3.67 11.72 7.48
C VAL A 129 -3.46 11.32 6.02
N GLU A 130 -2.32 11.78 5.45
CA GLU A 130 -1.86 11.43 4.12
C GLU A 130 -1.95 9.90 3.86
N MET A 131 -2.23 9.53 2.60
CA MET A 131 -2.61 8.15 2.20
C MET A 131 -1.48 7.10 2.31
N PHE A 132 -0.46 7.31 3.13
CA PHE A 132 0.63 6.37 3.32
C PHE A 132 0.18 5.14 4.10
N MET A 133 0.59 3.97 3.62
CA MET A 133 0.40 2.72 4.37
C MET A 133 1.32 2.73 5.58
N LEU A 134 0.74 2.47 6.76
CA LEU A 134 1.50 2.36 7.99
C LEU A 134 2.16 0.98 8.04
N ASP A 135 3.46 0.97 8.28
CA ASP A 135 4.20 -0.22 8.66
C ASP A 135 3.89 -0.60 10.12
N ASP A 136 3.82 -1.91 10.40
CA ASP A 136 3.55 -2.46 11.74
C ASP A 136 4.55 -1.96 12.79
N SER A 137 5.79 -1.62 12.37
CA SER A 137 6.80 -1.09 13.29
C SER A 137 6.43 0.27 13.90
N ILE A 138 5.55 1.04 13.26
CA ILE A 138 5.11 2.36 13.75
C ILE A 138 4.27 2.19 15.01
N PHE A 139 3.36 1.21 15.03
CA PHE A 139 2.48 0.94 16.18
C PHE A 139 3.21 0.41 17.41
N LYS A 140 4.40 -0.15 17.19
CA LYS A 140 5.27 -0.69 18.26
C LYS A 140 6.30 0.33 18.75
N SER A 141 6.44 1.45 18.06
CA SER A 141 7.41 2.49 18.40
C SER A 141 6.79 3.44 19.44
N PRO A 142 7.53 3.81 20.50
CA PRO A 142 7.05 4.79 21.47
C PRO A 142 6.94 6.17 20.83
N CYS A 143 6.04 7.01 21.36
CA CYS A 143 5.95 8.41 20.97
C CYS A 143 7.27 9.14 21.27
N PRO A 144 7.84 9.91 20.33
CA PRO A 144 9.01 10.74 20.60
C PRO A 144 8.78 11.73 21.74
N ASP A 145 9.80 11.92 22.58
CA ASP A 145 9.82 12.92 23.64
C ASP A 145 11.06 13.83 23.48
N PRO A 146 10.89 15.14 23.17
CA PRO A 146 9.62 15.83 22.98
C PRO A 146 8.89 15.42 21.68
N PRO A 147 7.56 15.56 21.62
CA PRO A 147 6.78 15.33 20.40
C PRO A 147 7.32 16.15 19.22
N VAL A 148 7.40 15.54 18.04
CA VAL A 148 7.87 16.22 16.84
C VAL A 148 6.83 17.24 16.38
N ASN A 149 7.26 18.45 16.02
CA ASN A 149 6.37 19.42 15.38
C ASN A 149 5.99 18.96 13.96
N ILE A 150 4.81 18.32 13.85
CA ILE A 150 4.29 17.77 12.59
C ILE A 150 3.99 18.84 11.54
N ARG A 151 3.94 20.13 11.87
CA ARG A 151 3.74 21.22 10.88
C ARG A 151 5.04 21.74 10.28
N SER A 152 6.18 21.35 10.84
CA SER A 152 7.49 21.78 10.36
C SER A 152 7.91 21.02 9.10
N LEU A 153 8.45 21.73 8.11
CA LEU A 153 9.06 21.13 6.92
C LEU A 153 10.22 20.20 7.25
N SER A 154 10.87 20.40 8.41
CA SER A 154 11.96 19.54 8.87
C SER A 154 11.53 18.07 9.04
N ARG A 155 10.22 17.77 9.12
CA ARG A 155 9.71 16.39 9.19
C ARG A 155 10.09 15.56 7.97
N TYR A 156 10.27 16.16 6.80
CA TYR A 156 10.65 15.45 5.57
C TYR A 156 12.15 15.48 5.29
N ALA A 157 12.96 16.09 6.16
CA ALA A 157 14.40 16.24 5.91
C ALA A 157 15.15 14.89 5.89
N LYS A 158 14.66 13.90 6.65
CA LYS A 158 15.23 12.56 6.77
C LYS A 158 14.12 11.54 7.05
N THR A 159 14.28 10.32 6.58
CA THR A 159 13.33 9.21 6.83
C THR A 159 13.07 8.97 8.32
N SER A 160 14.07 9.17 9.18
CA SER A 160 13.89 9.04 10.64
C SER A 160 13.02 10.16 11.23
N ALA A 161 13.15 11.38 10.72
CA ALA A 161 12.32 12.52 11.14
C ALA A 161 10.88 12.34 10.65
N GLU A 162 10.70 11.81 9.45
CA GLU A 162 9.39 11.49 8.88
C GLU A 162 8.70 10.41 9.70
N LYS A 163 9.41 9.32 10.01
CA LYS A 163 8.91 8.26 10.88
C LYS A 163 8.53 8.79 12.27
N ALA A 164 9.36 9.63 12.89
CA ALA A 164 9.07 10.22 14.19
C ALA A 164 7.86 11.17 14.15
N ALA A 165 7.70 11.94 13.07
CA ALA A 165 6.53 12.79 12.86
C ALA A 165 5.26 11.95 12.68
N LEU A 166 5.32 10.85 11.92
CA LEU A 166 4.21 9.92 11.71
C LEU A 166 3.77 9.25 13.02
N ILE A 167 4.72 8.81 13.85
CA ILE A 167 4.42 8.28 15.18
C ILE A 167 3.75 9.37 16.04
N THR A 168 4.30 10.60 16.04
CA THR A 168 3.73 11.72 16.81
C THR A 168 2.29 12.02 16.37
N GLU A 169 2.02 12.03 15.06
CA GLU A 169 0.69 12.25 14.50
C GLU A 169 -0.29 11.13 14.87
N LEU A 170 0.14 9.87 14.77
CA LEU A 170 -0.65 8.71 15.17
C LEU A 170 -1.03 8.76 16.66
N TYR A 171 -0.07 9.02 17.54
CA TYR A 171 -0.31 9.17 18.98
C TYR A 171 -1.19 10.38 19.30
N GLY A 172 -1.12 11.45 18.51
CA GLY A 172 -2.01 12.61 18.64
C GLY A 172 -3.44 12.37 18.14
N CYS A 173 -3.65 11.39 17.24
CA CYS A 173 -4.98 11.04 16.73
C CYS A 173 -5.74 10.07 17.64
N ILE A 174 -5.02 9.30 18.46
CA ILE A 174 -5.59 8.25 19.31
C ILE A 174 -5.66 8.77 20.75
N GLU A 175 -6.77 8.52 21.42
CA GLU A 175 -6.94 8.88 22.83
C GLU A 175 -5.87 8.19 23.71
N HIS A 176 -5.31 8.93 24.67
CA HIS A 176 -4.23 8.45 25.54
C HIS A 176 -4.56 7.15 26.29
N THR A 177 -5.83 6.96 26.66
CA THR A 177 -6.33 5.74 27.30
C THR A 177 -6.15 4.49 26.44
N LEU A 178 -6.01 4.65 25.12
CA LEU A 178 -5.89 3.57 24.17
C LEU A 178 -4.45 3.31 23.72
N HIS A 179 -3.50 4.18 24.07
CA HIS A 179 -2.07 4.02 23.74
C HIS A 179 -1.48 2.67 24.20
N PRO A 180 -1.83 2.11 25.38
CA PRO A 180 -1.34 0.80 25.79
C PRO A 180 -1.74 -0.35 24.85
N TYR A 181 -2.83 -0.20 24.09
CA TYR A 181 -3.31 -1.22 23.15
C TYR A 181 -2.66 -1.11 21.78
N MET A 182 -2.08 0.03 21.42
CA MET A 182 -1.49 0.26 20.09
C MET A 182 -0.48 -0.80 19.65
N PRO A 183 0.44 -1.29 20.50
CA PRO A 183 1.42 -2.30 20.09
C PRO A 183 0.83 -3.70 19.89
N THR A 184 -0.42 -3.93 20.27
CA THR A 184 -1.06 -5.24 20.20
C THR A 184 -1.47 -5.57 18.77
N THR A 185 -1.26 -6.82 18.36
CA THR A 185 -1.69 -7.32 17.03
C THR A 185 -3.20 -7.11 16.81
N HIS A 186 -4.00 -7.24 17.86
CA HIS A 186 -5.44 -7.05 17.78
C HIS A 186 -5.83 -5.61 17.40
N PHE A 187 -5.25 -4.62 18.09
CA PHE A 187 -5.43 -3.21 17.73
C PHE A 187 -4.99 -2.94 16.30
N ILE A 188 -3.76 -3.35 15.94
CA ILE A 188 -3.17 -3.11 14.62
C ILE A 188 -4.09 -3.64 13.53
N ASN A 189 -4.54 -4.90 13.65
CA ASN A 189 -5.42 -5.51 12.66
C ASN A 189 -6.74 -4.75 12.49
N LYS A 190 -7.40 -4.35 13.58
CA LYS A 190 -8.69 -3.66 13.53
C LYS A 190 -8.56 -2.22 13.04
N PHE A 191 -7.55 -1.51 13.52
CA PHE A 191 -7.21 -0.15 13.08
C PHE A 191 -6.87 -0.13 11.60
N CYS A 192 -5.93 -0.98 11.14
CA CYS A 192 -5.55 -1.07 9.73
C CYS A 192 -6.71 -1.50 8.84
N SER A 193 -7.57 -2.42 9.30
CA SER A 193 -8.80 -2.81 8.57
C SER A 193 -9.76 -1.62 8.39
N GLY A 194 -9.98 -0.83 9.45
CA GLY A 194 -10.79 0.39 9.39
C GLY A 194 -10.21 1.41 8.40
N MET A 195 -8.90 1.62 8.47
CA MET A 195 -8.18 2.53 7.59
C MET A 195 -8.27 2.10 6.12
N GLN A 196 -7.97 0.84 5.82
CA GLN A 196 -8.00 0.29 4.47
C GLN A 196 -9.41 0.36 3.87
N ARG A 197 -10.45 0.05 4.65
CA ARG A 197 -11.84 0.12 4.18
C ARG A 197 -12.21 1.52 3.67
N ILE A 198 -11.84 2.55 4.40
CA ILE A 198 -12.13 3.94 4.01
C ILE A 198 -11.29 4.34 2.81
N ARG A 199 -9.99 4.07 2.81
CA ARG A 199 -9.12 4.42 1.67
C ARG A 199 -9.59 3.76 0.37
N SER A 200 -9.92 2.46 0.41
CA SER A 200 -10.45 1.76 -0.76
C SER A 200 -11.76 2.37 -1.25
N LEU A 201 -12.66 2.76 -0.34
CA LEU A 201 -13.91 3.45 -0.69
C LEU A 201 -13.63 4.77 -1.42
N TYR A 202 -12.74 5.61 -0.87
CA TYR A 202 -12.41 6.90 -1.49
C TYR A 202 -11.70 6.74 -2.84
N ILE A 203 -10.75 5.81 -2.96
CA ILE A 203 -10.11 5.49 -4.24
C ILE A 203 -11.15 5.06 -5.27
N TYR A 204 -12.08 4.18 -4.88
CA TYR A 204 -13.16 3.75 -5.76
C TYR A 204 -14.07 4.91 -6.19
N THR A 205 -14.46 5.78 -5.26
CA THR A 205 -15.26 6.96 -5.56
C THR A 205 -14.53 7.90 -6.52
N LEU A 206 -13.26 8.21 -6.25
CA LEU A 206 -12.43 9.05 -7.13
C LEU A 206 -12.31 8.45 -8.53
N TRP A 207 -12.06 7.14 -8.61
CA TRP A 207 -11.94 6.45 -9.89
C TRP A 207 -13.27 6.43 -10.66
N SER A 208 -14.38 6.21 -9.97
CA SER A 208 -15.72 6.26 -10.55
C SER A 208 -16.04 7.65 -11.11
N VAL A 209 -15.79 8.70 -10.33
CA VAL A 209 -16.01 10.10 -10.75
C VAL A 209 -15.09 10.46 -11.93
N ALA A 210 -13.79 10.14 -11.84
CA ALA A 210 -12.85 10.39 -12.91
C ALA A 210 -13.25 9.63 -14.19
N GLY A 211 -13.71 8.38 -14.06
CA GLY A 211 -14.22 7.59 -15.17
C GLY A 211 -15.44 8.24 -15.82
N SER A 212 -16.37 8.78 -15.03
CA SER A 212 -17.51 9.52 -15.56
C SER A 212 -17.12 10.82 -16.26
N ILE A 213 -16.08 11.53 -15.80
CA ILE A 213 -15.61 12.78 -16.42
C ILE A 213 -14.87 12.51 -17.73
N LEU A 214 -14.13 11.40 -17.78
CA LEU A 214 -13.27 11.02 -18.90
C LEU A 214 -13.94 10.03 -19.87
N ASP A 215 -15.24 9.78 -19.73
CA ASP A 215 -16.00 8.77 -20.47
C ASP A 215 -15.30 7.38 -20.50
N MET A 216 -14.63 7.01 -19.41
CA MET A 216 -14.02 5.69 -19.30
C MET A 216 -15.10 4.61 -19.18
N PRO A 217 -14.90 3.43 -19.80
CA PRO A 217 -15.82 2.32 -19.65
C PRO A 217 -15.96 1.97 -18.15
N SER A 218 -17.20 1.74 -17.71
CA SER A 218 -17.50 1.54 -16.30
C SER A 218 -16.59 0.47 -15.66
N PRO A 219 -16.21 0.61 -14.39
CA PRO A 219 -15.32 -0.36 -13.71
C PRO A 219 -15.87 -1.80 -13.69
N ASN A 220 -17.19 -1.99 -13.87
CA ASN A 220 -17.82 -3.30 -14.07
C ASN A 220 -17.35 -4.01 -15.36
N LEU A 221 -16.93 -3.25 -16.36
CA LEU A 221 -16.39 -3.75 -17.62
C LEU A 221 -14.93 -4.19 -17.46
N LEU A 222 -14.17 -3.54 -16.57
CA LEU A 222 -12.78 -3.88 -16.26
C LEU A 222 -12.65 -5.19 -15.46
N HIS A 223 -13.55 -5.44 -14.51
CA HIS A 223 -13.63 -6.72 -13.81
C HIS A 223 -13.96 -7.90 -14.74
N ARG A 224 -14.72 -7.66 -15.82
CA ARG A 224 -14.98 -8.67 -16.86
C ARG A 224 -13.79 -8.87 -17.81
N LEU A 225 -12.99 -7.83 -18.06
CA LEU A 225 -11.81 -7.91 -18.92
C LEU A 225 -10.59 -8.57 -18.26
N ILE A 226 -10.49 -8.54 -16.93
CA ILE A 226 -9.43 -9.25 -16.16
C ILE A 226 -9.77 -10.73 -15.97
N ALA A 227 -11.01 -11.13 -16.22
CA ALA A 227 -11.49 -12.52 -16.07
C ALA A 227 -11.48 -13.32 -17.40
N LEU A 228 -10.88 -12.77 -18.46
CA LEU A 228 -10.62 -13.42 -19.76
C LEU A 228 -9.12 -13.59 -19.95
#